data_AF-A0A8T1Q8S8-F1
#
_entry.id   AF-A0A8T1Q8S8-F1
#
_cell.length_a   1.000
_cell.length_b   1.000
_cell.length_c   1.000
_cell.angle_alpha   90.00
_cell.angle_beta   90.00
_cell.angle_gamma   90.00
#
_symmetry.space_group_name_H-M   'P 1'
#
loop_
_entity.id
_entity.type
_entity.pdbx_description
1 polymer ?
#
loop_
_entity_poly.entity_id
_entity_poly.type
_entity_poly.pdbx_seq_one_letter_code
_entity_poly.pdbx_strand_id
1 'polypeptide(L)'
;MMSGSGPSWVITVKIQREMSFLWEELVGLYSLWDVPWSMCGDFNITQLLSERLGDSSFSSAMEEFEFIFDLDLLNLPLVVGVSTWSNSQSWLRLDRFLVSSSWEVHYPELCQKRLPRVCSDHFPILLDNGGINGGWRYFKFKNVWLEVDGFVDKVRSWWSSY
;
A
#
# COMPACT_ATOMS: atom_id res chain seq x y z
N MET A 1 -2.88 34.04 -11.40
CA MET A 1 -3.93 33.17 -10.81
C MET A 1 -3.22 32.02 -10.12
N MET A 2 -3.13 32.05 -8.79
CA MET A 2 -2.61 30.95 -8.00
C MET A 2 -3.82 30.16 -7.51
N SER A 3 -4.10 29.00 -8.10
CA SER A 3 -5.07 28.07 -7.53
C SER A 3 -4.38 27.38 -6.35
N GLY A 4 -4.62 27.90 -5.14
CA GLY A 4 -4.29 27.17 -3.92
C GLY A 4 -5.13 25.90 -3.87
N SER A 5 -4.53 24.77 -4.19
CA SER A 5 -5.11 23.46 -3.91
C SER A 5 -5.24 23.33 -2.39
N GLY A 6 -6.47 23.32 -1.89
CA GLY A 6 -6.76 22.98 -0.50
C GLY A 6 -6.27 21.57 -0.15
N PRO A 7 -6.43 21.12 1.11
CA PRO A 7 -6.03 19.77 1.49
C PRO A 7 -6.80 18.75 0.64
N SER A 8 -6.09 18.04 -0.24
CA SER A 8 -6.61 16.86 -0.93
C SER A 8 -6.80 15.77 0.12
N TRP A 9 -8.05 15.47 0.46
CA TRP A 9 -8.37 14.34 1.32
C TRP A 9 -8.19 13.06 0.50
N VAL A 10 -7.33 12.20 1.02
CA VAL A 10 -7.00 10.91 0.43
C VAL A 10 -7.42 9.86 1.45
N ILE A 11 -8.22 8.90 1.01
CA ILE A 11 -8.57 7.73 1.82
C ILE A 11 -7.55 6.63 1.51
N THR A 12 -6.89 6.14 2.56
CA THR A 12 -6.00 4.97 2.49
C THR A 12 -6.54 3.90 3.43
N VAL A 13 -6.98 2.78 2.87
CA VAL A 13 -7.41 1.61 3.65
C VAL A 13 -6.22 0.66 3.79
N LYS A 14 -5.80 0.38 5.03
CA LYS A 14 -4.78 -0.63 5.30
C LYS A 14 -5.43 -1.99 5.56
N ILE A 15 -5.06 -2.98 4.77
CA ILE A 15 -5.58 -4.34 4.89
C ILE A 15 -4.80 -5.12 5.96
N GLN A 16 -5.54 -5.78 6.86
CA GLN A 16 -5.00 -6.67 7.90
C GLN A 16 -5.97 -7.84 8.25
N ARG A 17 -7.07 -8.02 7.50
CA ARG A 17 -8.14 -9.00 7.74
C ARG A 17 -8.41 -9.83 6.47
N GLU A 18 -9.15 -10.93 6.62
CA GLU A 18 -9.62 -11.78 5.51
C GLU A 18 -10.39 -10.97 4.45
N MET A 19 -10.10 -11.25 3.18
CA MET A 19 -10.53 -10.42 2.03
C MET A 19 -12.03 -10.43 1.77
N SER A 20 -12.70 -11.55 1.98
CA SER A 20 -14.12 -11.73 1.64
C SER A 20 -15.04 -10.76 2.35
N PHE A 21 -14.87 -10.58 3.67
CA PHE A 21 -15.70 -9.65 4.45
C PHE A 21 -15.38 -8.18 4.15
N LEU A 22 -14.11 -7.88 3.89
CA LEU A 22 -13.68 -6.53 3.53
C LEU A 22 -14.31 -6.06 2.21
N TRP A 23 -14.55 -6.98 1.27
CA TRP A 23 -15.14 -6.63 -0.02
C TRP A 23 -16.55 -6.08 0.06
N GLU A 24 -17.42 -6.73 0.82
CA GLU A 24 -18.81 -6.27 0.96
C GLU A 24 -18.86 -4.86 1.58
N GLU A 25 -18.01 -4.58 2.57
CA GLU A 25 -17.90 -3.25 3.18
C GLU A 25 -17.36 -2.21 2.19
N LEU A 26 -16.35 -2.58 1.39
CA LEU A 26 -15.73 -1.66 0.43
C LEU A 26 -16.64 -1.30 -0.73
N VAL A 27 -17.43 -2.23 -1.25
CA VAL A 27 -18.43 -1.94 -2.29
C VAL A 27 -19.47 -0.93 -1.77
N GLY A 28 -19.90 -1.09 -0.52
CA GLY A 28 -20.79 -0.14 0.14
C GLY A 28 -20.16 1.25 0.30
N LEU A 29 -18.89 1.32 0.71
CA LEU A 29 -18.16 2.57 0.88
C LEU A 29 -17.84 3.26 -0.46
N TYR A 30 -17.49 2.49 -1.49
CA TYR A 30 -17.21 2.99 -2.83
C TYR A 30 -18.40 3.78 -3.40
N SER A 31 -19.62 3.28 -3.18
CA SER A 31 -20.85 3.95 -3.63
C SER A 31 -21.08 5.32 -2.95
N LEU A 32 -20.37 5.60 -1.85
CA LEU A 32 -20.52 6.81 -1.05
C LEU A 32 -19.36 7.80 -1.23
N TRP A 33 -18.24 7.38 -1.82
CA TRP A 33 -17.01 8.18 -1.90
C TRP A 33 -16.84 8.81 -3.27
N ASP A 34 -17.00 10.13 -3.34
CA ASP A 34 -16.64 10.95 -4.51
C ASP A 34 -15.26 11.61 -4.32
N VAL A 35 -14.26 10.81 -3.90
CA VAL A 35 -12.89 11.28 -3.65
C VAL A 35 -11.85 10.24 -4.09
N PRO A 36 -10.65 10.66 -4.50
CA PRO A 36 -9.55 9.72 -4.76
C PRO A 36 -9.23 8.88 -3.53
N TRP A 37 -9.24 7.56 -3.72
CA TRP A 37 -8.93 6.60 -2.66
C TRP A 37 -7.98 5.50 -3.14
N SER A 38 -7.29 4.90 -2.17
CA SER A 38 -6.35 3.80 -2.37
C SER A 38 -6.51 2.77 -1.27
N MET A 39 -6.20 1.52 -1.58
CA MET A 39 -6.02 0.46 -0.62
C MET A 39 -4.58 0.00 -0.64
N CYS A 40 -4.05 -0.35 0.51
CA CYS A 40 -2.72 -0.92 0.59
C CYS A 40 -2.61 -1.99 1.67
N GLY A 41 -1.73 -2.95 1.44
CA GLY A 41 -1.45 -3.98 2.41
C GLY A 41 -0.91 -5.23 1.78
N ASP A 42 -0.75 -6.23 2.64
CA ASP A 42 -0.45 -7.59 2.27
C ASP A 42 -1.77 -8.30 1.96
N PHE A 43 -1.99 -8.63 0.69
CA PHE A 43 -3.17 -9.36 0.23
C PHE A 43 -2.96 -10.87 0.33
N ASN A 44 -1.72 -11.31 0.53
CA ASN A 44 -1.30 -12.71 0.48
C ASN A 44 -1.72 -13.45 -0.81
N ILE A 45 -1.97 -12.69 -1.89
CA ILE A 45 -2.43 -13.19 -3.18
C ILE A 45 -1.60 -12.54 -4.31
N THR A 46 -1.28 -13.34 -5.31
CA THR A 46 -0.65 -12.89 -6.57
C THR A 46 -1.73 -12.79 -7.65
N GLN A 47 -1.75 -11.71 -8.43
CA GLN A 47 -2.70 -11.56 -9.52
C GLN A 47 -2.28 -12.40 -10.74
N LEU A 48 -1.00 -12.41 -11.05
CA LEU A 48 -0.47 -13.07 -12.24
C LEU A 48 0.57 -14.13 -11.88
N LEU A 49 0.67 -15.18 -12.70
CA LEU A 49 1.73 -16.19 -12.54
C LEU A 49 3.14 -15.58 -12.70
N SER A 50 3.28 -14.52 -13.49
CA SER A 50 4.55 -13.79 -13.65
C SER A 50 5.03 -13.11 -12.37
N GLU A 51 4.15 -12.94 -11.38
CA GLU A 51 4.49 -12.38 -10.08
C GLU A 51 5.02 -13.44 -9.10
N ARG A 52 5.09 -14.70 -9.55
CA ARG A 52 5.66 -15.83 -8.83
C ARG A 52 6.96 -16.25 -9.48
N LEU A 53 8.05 -16.22 -8.71
CA LEU A 53 9.32 -16.85 -9.08
C LEU A 53 9.58 -18.00 -8.13
N GLY A 54 9.86 -19.19 -8.69
CA GLY A 54 10.07 -20.42 -7.91
C GLY A 54 8.79 -21.19 -7.57
N ASP A 55 7.62 -20.70 -8.01
CA ASP A 55 6.32 -21.38 -7.91
C ASP A 55 5.50 -21.08 -9.18
N SER A 56 5.01 -22.12 -9.84
CA SER A 56 4.21 -22.01 -11.08
C SER A 56 2.79 -22.54 -10.91
N SER A 57 2.35 -22.77 -9.66
CA SER A 57 1.00 -23.26 -9.38
C SER A 57 -0.04 -22.16 -9.55
N PHE A 58 -1.17 -22.53 -10.16
CA PHE A 58 -2.35 -21.69 -10.22
C PHE A 58 -3.18 -21.90 -8.94
N SER A 59 -3.76 -20.82 -8.40
CA SER A 59 -4.60 -20.86 -7.21
C SER A 59 -5.95 -20.22 -7.49
N SER A 60 -7.03 -20.78 -6.94
CA SER A 60 -8.37 -20.18 -7.01
C SER A 60 -8.41 -18.77 -6.43
N ALA A 61 -7.51 -18.46 -5.48
CA ALA A 61 -7.38 -17.11 -4.93
C ALA A 61 -6.97 -16.06 -5.98
N MET A 62 -6.35 -16.47 -7.10
CA MET A 62 -6.05 -15.58 -8.21
C MET A 62 -7.33 -15.12 -8.92
N GLU A 63 -8.31 -16.02 -9.06
CA GLU A 63 -9.63 -15.68 -9.62
C GLU A 63 -10.43 -14.78 -8.67
N GLU A 64 -10.34 -15.04 -7.37
CA GLU A 64 -10.95 -14.17 -6.35
C GLU A 64 -10.35 -12.76 -6.36
N PHE A 65 -9.12 -12.59 -6.85
CA PHE A 65 -8.42 -11.30 -6.94
C PHE A 65 -8.89 -10.43 -8.12
N GLU A 66 -9.71 -10.97 -9.02
CA GLU A 66 -10.27 -10.25 -10.16
C GLU A 66 -11.27 -9.15 -9.74
N PHE A 67 -11.71 -9.12 -8.47
CA PHE A 67 -12.54 -8.03 -7.92
C PHE A 67 -11.95 -6.63 -8.14
N ILE A 68 -10.62 -6.52 -8.33
CA ILE A 68 -9.92 -5.28 -8.66
C ILE A 68 -10.58 -4.62 -9.88
N PHE A 69 -10.97 -5.42 -10.87
CA PHE A 69 -11.65 -4.94 -12.07
C PHE A 69 -13.07 -4.44 -11.75
N ASP A 70 -13.82 -5.13 -10.89
CA ASP A 70 -15.18 -4.75 -10.51
C ASP A 70 -15.25 -3.39 -9.78
N LEU A 71 -14.19 -3.03 -9.07
CA LEU A 71 -14.08 -1.74 -8.36
C LEU A 71 -13.36 -0.64 -9.17
N ASP A 72 -13.05 -0.89 -10.44
CA ASP A 72 -12.26 0.02 -11.30
C ASP A 72 -10.97 0.48 -10.61
N LEU A 73 -10.27 -0.49 -9.99
CA LEU A 73 -9.01 -0.26 -9.30
C LEU A 73 -7.83 -0.55 -10.21
N LEU A 74 -6.86 0.34 -10.15
CA LEU A 74 -5.60 0.22 -10.85
C LEU A 74 -4.57 -0.45 -9.94
N ASN A 75 -4.07 -1.60 -10.39
CA ASN A 75 -2.88 -2.23 -9.81
C ASN A 75 -1.62 -1.63 -10.44
N LEU A 76 -1.01 -0.67 -9.76
CA LEU A 76 0.18 0.02 -10.25
C LEU A 76 1.38 -0.93 -10.31
N PRO A 77 2.20 -0.91 -11.37
CA PRO A 77 3.41 -1.71 -11.43
C PRO A 77 4.45 -1.21 -10.41
N LEU A 78 5.31 -2.12 -9.96
CA LEU A 78 6.51 -1.75 -9.21
C LEU A 78 7.55 -1.16 -10.17
N VAL A 79 8.04 0.05 -9.87
CA VAL A 79 9.10 0.71 -10.64
C VAL A 79 10.43 -0.05 -10.55
N VAL A 80 10.70 -0.67 -9.40
CA VAL A 80 11.96 -1.40 -9.15
C VAL A 80 11.69 -2.72 -8.43
N GLY A 81 12.14 -3.81 -9.04
CA GLY A 81 11.88 -5.17 -8.58
C GLY A 81 10.43 -5.60 -8.85
N VAL A 82 10.20 -6.91 -8.89
CA VAL A 82 8.89 -7.49 -9.26
C VAL A 82 8.15 -8.14 -8.09
N SER A 83 8.81 -8.29 -6.94
CA SER A 83 8.31 -9.04 -5.79
C SER A 83 8.38 -8.20 -4.52
N THR A 84 7.43 -8.42 -3.62
CA THR A 84 7.39 -7.76 -2.31
C THR A 84 7.61 -8.72 -1.15
N TRP A 85 7.73 -10.01 -1.43
CA TRP A 85 8.03 -11.03 -0.43
C TRP A 85 9.02 -12.05 -0.97
N SER A 86 9.87 -12.59 -0.10
CA SER A 86 10.71 -13.75 -0.42
C SER A 86 11.20 -14.48 0.83
N ASN A 87 11.11 -15.80 0.81
CA ASN A 87 11.69 -16.73 1.78
C ASN A 87 13.06 -17.31 1.34
N SER A 88 13.75 -16.67 0.41
CA SER A 88 15.01 -17.13 -0.22
C SER A 88 14.88 -18.28 -1.24
N GLN A 89 13.74 -18.98 -1.28
CA GLN A 89 13.47 -20.02 -2.28
C GLN A 89 12.51 -19.52 -3.37
N SER A 90 11.50 -18.78 -2.95
CA SER A 90 10.49 -18.19 -3.82
C SER A 90 10.45 -16.67 -3.66
N TRP A 91 9.95 -16.00 -4.68
CA TRP A 91 9.71 -14.55 -4.67
C TRP A 91 8.30 -14.29 -5.16
N LEU A 92 7.51 -13.59 -4.35
CA LEU A 92 6.08 -13.35 -4.60
C LEU A 92 5.79 -11.86 -4.49
N ARG A 93 4.80 -11.40 -5.25
CA ARG A 93 4.22 -10.06 -5.07
C ARG A 93 2.92 -10.19 -4.27
N LEU A 94 2.99 -9.91 -2.98
CA LEU A 94 1.87 -10.03 -2.04
C LEU A 94 1.36 -8.67 -1.55
N ASP A 95 2.24 -7.68 -1.51
CA ASP A 95 1.96 -6.33 -1.05
C ASP A 95 1.69 -5.40 -2.23
N ARG A 96 0.60 -4.62 -2.17
CA ARG A 96 0.19 -3.73 -3.27
C ARG A 96 -0.44 -2.45 -2.76
N PHE A 97 -0.37 -1.40 -3.57
CA PHE A 97 -1.32 -0.30 -3.59
C PHE A 97 -2.28 -0.53 -4.75
N LEU A 98 -3.57 -0.55 -4.45
CA LEU A 98 -4.66 -0.50 -5.42
C LEU A 98 -5.24 0.91 -5.37
N VAL A 99 -5.29 1.60 -6.50
CA VAL A 99 -5.72 3.01 -6.53
C VAL A 99 -6.93 3.14 -7.43
N SER A 100 -7.88 3.99 -7.03
CA SER A 100 -9.01 4.34 -7.90
C SER A 100 -8.54 5.04 -9.17
N SER A 101 -9.25 4.84 -10.29
CA SER A 101 -8.97 5.54 -11.56
C SER A 101 -8.99 7.06 -11.43
N SER A 102 -9.82 7.61 -10.53
CA SER A 102 -9.83 9.05 -10.24
C SER A 102 -8.49 9.55 -9.68
N TRP A 103 -7.70 8.70 -9.05
CA TRP A 103 -6.38 9.05 -8.51
C TRP A 103 -5.35 9.31 -9.60
N GLU A 104 -5.36 8.50 -10.67
CA GLU A 104 -4.41 8.65 -11.79
C GLU A 104 -4.55 10.03 -12.45
N VAL A 105 -5.78 10.53 -12.56
CA VAL A 105 -6.07 11.88 -13.08
C VAL A 105 -5.48 12.98 -12.19
N HIS A 106 -5.55 12.82 -10.87
CA HIS A 106 -5.08 13.84 -9.92
C HIS A 106 -3.55 13.82 -9.74
N TYR A 107 -2.93 12.66 -9.93
CA TYR A 107 -1.50 12.47 -9.68
C TYR A 107 -0.83 11.65 -10.80
N PRO A 108 -0.48 12.30 -11.91
CA PRO A 108 0.06 11.62 -13.10
C PRO A 108 1.45 11.02 -12.89
N GLU A 109 2.20 11.47 -11.88
CA GLU A 109 3.53 10.94 -11.52
C GLU A 109 3.47 9.84 -10.44
N LEU A 110 2.26 9.34 -10.15
CA LEU A 110 2.04 8.27 -9.20
C LEU A 110 2.76 6.99 -9.61
N CYS A 111 3.56 6.45 -8.70
CA CYS A 111 4.29 5.23 -8.92
C CYS A 111 4.48 4.43 -7.63
N GLN A 112 4.54 3.11 -7.77
CA GLN A 112 4.80 2.22 -6.65
C GLN A 112 6.28 1.81 -6.62
N LYS A 113 6.96 2.09 -5.51
CA LYS A 113 8.38 1.78 -5.32
C LYS A 113 8.55 0.70 -4.25
N ARG A 114 9.42 -0.27 -4.51
CA ARG A 114 9.89 -1.22 -3.50
C ARG A 114 11.08 -0.62 -2.75
N LEU A 115 11.08 -0.73 -1.43
CA LEU A 115 12.16 -0.30 -0.57
C LEU A 115 13.02 -1.50 -0.12
N PRO A 116 14.29 -1.27 0.27
CA PRO A 116 15.12 -2.31 0.87
C PRO A 116 14.48 -2.86 2.15
N ARG A 117 14.54 -4.19 2.33
CA ARG A 117 14.15 -4.87 3.57
C ARG A 117 15.37 -5.09 4.47
N VAL A 118 15.18 -5.01 5.79
CA VAL A 118 16.26 -5.21 6.77
C VAL A 118 16.15 -6.58 7.43
N CYS A 119 15.07 -6.83 8.18
CA CYS A 119 14.87 -8.07 8.95
C CYS A 119 13.51 -8.74 8.70
N SER A 120 12.84 -8.42 7.59
CA SER A 120 11.56 -9.04 7.21
C SER A 120 11.76 -9.86 5.94
N ASP A 121 10.92 -10.85 5.75
CA ASP A 121 10.66 -11.54 4.48
C ASP A 121 9.86 -10.67 3.49
N HIS A 122 9.17 -9.64 3.97
CA HIS A 122 8.55 -8.60 3.14
C HIS A 122 9.50 -7.45 2.83
N PHE A 123 9.37 -6.91 1.62
CA PHE A 123 9.93 -5.64 1.16
C PHE A 123 8.88 -4.54 1.34
N PRO A 124 9.18 -3.49 2.11
CA PRO A 124 8.25 -2.37 2.23
C PRO A 124 7.99 -1.75 0.85
N ILE A 125 6.76 -1.32 0.61
CA ILE A 125 6.37 -0.61 -0.60
C ILE A 125 5.95 0.83 -0.27
N LEU A 126 6.25 1.74 -1.19
CA LEU A 126 5.97 3.16 -1.12
C LEU A 126 5.13 3.56 -2.33
N LEU A 127 4.01 4.23 -2.07
CA LEU A 127 3.28 4.97 -3.10
C LEU A 127 3.87 6.38 -3.16
N ASP A 128 4.54 6.69 -4.27
CA ASP A 128 5.22 7.96 -4.49
C ASP A 128 4.54 8.74 -5.61
N ASN A 129 4.37 10.03 -5.42
CA ASN A 129 3.57 10.91 -6.27
C ASN A 129 4.43 11.83 -7.15
N GLY A 130 5.65 11.39 -7.50
CA GLY A 130 6.59 12.20 -8.28
C GLY A 130 7.42 13.18 -7.46
N GLY A 131 7.42 13.04 -6.13
CA GLY A 131 8.02 14.02 -5.23
C GLY A 131 7.04 15.11 -4.78
N ILE A 132 7.47 15.90 -3.79
CA ILE A 132 6.58 16.80 -3.05
C ILE A 132 6.87 18.24 -3.46
N ASN A 133 5.88 18.90 -4.08
CA ASN A 133 5.75 20.34 -4.00
C ASN A 133 5.44 20.75 -2.55
N GLY A 134 6.49 21.08 -1.79
CA GLY A 134 6.49 22.06 -0.69
C GLY A 134 5.52 21.94 0.50
N GLY A 135 4.73 20.87 0.66
CA GLY A 135 3.78 20.74 1.77
C GLY A 135 4.40 20.36 3.11
N TRP A 136 3.83 20.85 4.22
CA TRP A 136 4.18 20.43 5.58
C TRP A 136 3.88 18.94 5.75
N ARG A 137 4.91 18.15 6.05
CA ARG A 137 4.77 16.71 6.32
C ARG A 137 4.56 16.50 7.82
N TYR A 138 3.42 15.94 8.20
CA TYR A 138 3.20 15.50 9.57
C TYR A 138 3.72 14.08 9.73
N PHE A 139 4.59 13.86 10.71
CA PHE A 139 4.96 12.52 11.16
C PHE A 139 3.73 11.86 11.81
N LYS A 140 3.30 10.72 11.29
CA LYS A 140 2.22 9.91 11.86
C LYS A 140 2.80 8.59 12.35
N PHE A 141 2.50 8.21 13.58
CA PHE A 141 2.81 6.91 14.14
C PHE A 141 1.60 6.40 14.93
N LYS A 142 1.53 5.10 15.20
CA LYS A 142 0.40 4.54 15.98
C LYS A 142 0.55 4.92 17.45
N ASN A 143 -0.48 5.54 18.03
CA ASN A 143 -0.46 5.95 19.44
C ASN A 143 -0.28 4.77 20.40
N VAL A 144 -0.68 3.55 20.03
CA VAL A 144 -0.45 2.33 20.83
C VAL A 144 1.02 2.10 21.20
N TRP A 145 1.96 2.58 20.37
CA TRP A 145 3.37 2.47 20.71
C TRP A 145 3.74 3.25 21.98
N LEU A 146 2.99 4.31 22.32
CA LEU A 146 3.18 5.06 23.56
C LEU A 146 2.74 4.27 24.80
N GLU A 147 1.89 3.26 24.62
CA GLU A 147 1.42 2.38 25.70
C GLU A 147 2.38 1.21 25.95
N VAL A 148 3.37 1.00 25.07
CA VAL A 148 4.38 -0.04 25.27
C VAL A 148 5.40 0.44 26.30
N ASP A 149 5.48 -0.28 27.43
CA ASP A 149 6.41 0.03 28.53
C ASP A 149 7.85 0.22 28.02
N GLY A 150 8.44 1.36 28.38
CA GLY A 150 9.81 1.73 28.02
C GLY A 150 10.00 2.22 26.58
N PHE A 151 8.96 2.25 25.73
CA PHE A 151 9.09 2.74 24.36
C PHE A 151 9.53 4.22 24.30
N VAL A 152 8.89 5.08 25.10
CA VAL A 152 9.21 6.52 25.15
C VAL A 152 10.65 6.76 25.57
N ASP A 153 11.13 6.04 26.58
CA ASP A 153 12.51 6.18 27.06
C ASP A 153 13.52 5.68 26.02
N LYS A 154 13.17 4.62 25.27
CA LYS A 154 13.99 4.10 24.17
C LYS A 154 14.12 5.10 23.03
N VAL A 155 13.01 5.72 22.62
CA VAL A 155 13.01 6.79 21.61
C VAL A 155 13.84 7.99 22.08
N ARG A 156 13.71 8.39 23.35
CA ARG A 156 14.51 9.48 23.94
C ARG A 156 16.01 9.16 23.91
N SER A 157 16.38 7.92 24.25
CA SER A 157 17.75 7.43 24.21
C SER A 157 18.34 7.49 22.79
N TRP A 158 17.60 6.99 21.79
CA TRP A 158 18.03 7.05 20.39
C TRP A 158 18.23 8.49 19.90
N TRP A 159 17.29 9.38 20.20
CA TRP A 159 17.36 10.77 19.75
C TRP A 159 18.49 11.56 20.43
N SER A 160 18.85 11.20 21.66
CA SER A 160 19.96 11.81 22.40
C SER A 160 21.33 11.23 22.00
N SER A 161 21.34 10.16 21.19
CA SER A 161 22.56 9.51 20.68
C SER A 161 23.01 10.02 19.31
N TYR A 162 22.27 10.97 18.74
CA TYR A 162 22.59 11.73 17.53
C TYR A 162 23.03 13.14 17.90
#